data_AF-J1J2Y9-F1
#
_entry.id   AF-J1J2Y9-F1
#
_cell.length_a   1.000
_cell.length_b   1.000
_cell.length_c   1.000
_cell.angle_alpha   90.00
_cell.angle_beta   90.00
_cell.angle_gamma   90.00
#
_symmetry.space_group_name_H-M   'P 1'
#
loop_
_entity.id
_entity.type
_entity.pdbx_description
1 polymer ?
#
loop_
_entity_poly.entity_id
_entity_poly.type
_entity_poly.pdbx_seq_one_letter_code
_entity_poly.pdbx_strand_id
1 'polypeptide(L)' 'MPLMNRLNARAVATLGAGKYNDGASLLLHKLKDGGAQWIYHYTIHGRRCEMGLGAKKFLFLKKPVN' A
#
# COMPACT_ATOMS: atom_id res chain seq x y z
N MET A 1 5.29 -17.92 11.28
CA MET A 1 4.42 -17.05 10.46
C MET A 1 5.10 -15.69 10.30
N PRO A 2 5.25 -15.14 9.08
CA PRO A 2 5.76 -13.79 8.90
C PRO A 2 4.80 -12.77 9.55
N LEU A 3 5.36 -11.75 10.22
CA LEU A 3 4.59 -10.72 10.89
C LEU A 3 3.82 -9.86 9.87
N MET A 4 2.52 -9.68 10.11
CA MET A 4 1.60 -8.92 9.26
C MET A 4 1.25 -7.58 9.92
N ASN A 5 0.86 -6.58 9.12
CA ASN A 5 0.36 -5.27 9.58
C ASN A 5 1.34 -4.52 10.49
N ARG A 6 2.62 -4.47 10.07
CA ARG A 6 3.70 -3.82 10.82
C ARG A 6 3.56 -2.29 10.88
N LEU A 7 2.86 -1.70 9.92
CA LEU A 7 2.65 -0.27 9.82
C LEU A 7 1.33 0.12 10.50
N ASN A 8 1.45 0.97 11.52
CA ASN A 8 0.31 1.62 12.14
C ASN A 8 -0.12 2.84 11.30
N ALA A 9 -1.43 3.07 11.14
CA ALA A 9 -1.98 4.22 10.42
C ALA A 9 -1.42 5.58 10.89
N ARG A 10 -1.18 5.76 12.20
CA ARG A 10 -0.59 6.98 12.77
C ARG A 10 0.89 7.12 12.40
N ALA A 11 1.63 6.01 12.43
CA ALA A 11 3.04 5.99 12.01
C ALA A 11 3.15 6.35 10.52
N VAL A 12 2.30 5.76 9.68
CA VAL A 12 2.23 6.03 8.23
C VAL A 12 2.09 7.51 7.89
N ALA A 13 1.30 8.27 8.66
CA ALA A 13 1.15 9.71 8.44
C ALA A 13 2.49 10.47 8.57
N THR A 14 3.29 10.10 9.57
CA THR A 14 4.56 10.76 9.88
C THR A 14 5.73 10.36 8.96
N LEU A 15 5.56 9.33 8.13
CA LEU A 15 6.68 8.53 7.65
C LEU A 15 7.75 9.15 6.72
N GLY A 16 7.74 10.35 6.16
CA GLY A 16 8.77 10.70 5.13
C GLY A 16 8.77 9.81 3.85
N ALA A 17 9.42 10.29 2.79
CA ALA A 17 9.40 9.61 1.49
C ALA A 17 10.23 8.31 1.48
N GLY A 18 9.69 7.24 0.89
CA GLY A 18 10.37 5.94 0.87
C GLY A 18 9.45 4.74 0.67
N LYS A 19 10.05 3.55 0.65
CA LYS A 19 9.36 2.26 0.57
C LYS A 19 9.41 1.56 1.94
N TYR A 20 8.25 1.26 2.52
CA TYR A 20 8.10 0.69 3.86
C TYR A 20 7.36 -0.64 3.82
N ASN A 21 7.93 -1.69 4.39
CA ASN A 21 7.31 -3.02 4.43
C ASN A 21 6.23 -3.09 5.51
N ASP A 22 5.03 -3.54 5.14
CA ASP A 22 3.91 -3.77 6.07
C ASP A 22 3.70 -5.25 6.43
N GLY A 23 4.37 -6.15 5.70
CA GLY A 23 4.22 -7.61 5.87
C GLY A 23 3.30 -8.21 4.82
N ALA A 24 3.23 -9.54 4.76
CA ALA A 24 2.47 -10.27 3.72
C ALA A 24 2.74 -9.77 2.29
N SER A 25 3.99 -9.43 1.99
CA SER A 25 4.43 -8.84 0.71
C SER A 25 3.78 -7.50 0.33
N LEU A 26 3.16 -6.81 1.29
CA LEU A 26 2.62 -5.47 1.14
C LEU A 26 3.67 -4.42 1.50
N LEU A 27 3.77 -3.40 0.66
CA LEU A 27 4.63 -2.24 0.82
C LEU A 27 3.82 -0.95 0.72
N LEU A 28 4.16 0.02 1.55
CA LEU A 28 3.76 1.41 1.35
C LEU A 28 4.89 2.17 0.64
N HIS A 29 4.59 2.74 -0.51
CA HIS A 29 5.47 3.68 -1.20
C HIS A 29 4.98 5.11 -0.96
N LYS A 30 5.69 5.86 -0.10
CA LYS A 30 5.42 7.27 0.17
C LYS A 30 6.23 8.14 -0.80
N LEU A 31 5.55 8.96 -1.58
CA LEU A 31 6.14 9.87 -2.55
C LEU A 31 6.66 11.14 -1.86
N LYS A 32 7.61 11.82 -2.49
CA LYS A 32 8.18 13.10 -1.99
C LYS A 32 7.11 14.18 -1.84
N ASP A 33 6.11 14.19 -2.72
CA ASP A 33 5.04 15.19 -2.74
C ASP A 33 3.89 14.90 -1.75
N GLY A 34 4.10 13.99 -0.79
CA GLY A 34 3.12 13.66 0.25
C GLY A 34 2.07 12.62 -0.15
N GLY A 35 2.04 12.20 -1.42
CA GLY A 35 1.26 11.06 -1.88
C GLY A 35 1.76 9.73 -1.30
N ALA A 36 0.91 8.71 -1.32
CA ALA A 36 1.31 7.35 -0.98
C ALA A 36 0.51 6.31 -1.77
N GLN A 37 1.16 5.22 -2.13
CA GLN A 37 0.57 4.09 -2.86
C GLN A 37 0.92 2.78 -2.16
N TRP A 38 -0.05 1.88 -2.10
CA TRP A 38 0.19 0.51 -1.66
C TRP A 38 0.67 -0.34 -2.84
N ILE A 39 1.71 -1.13 -2.62
CA ILE A 39 2.31 -2.04 -3.60
C ILE A 39 2.25 -3.45 -3.02
N TYR A 40 1.66 -4.37 -3.78
CA TYR A 40 1.74 -5.79 -3.48
C TYR A 40 2.82 -6.45 -4.33
N HIS A 41 3.76 -7.11 -3.69
CA HIS A 41 4.76 -7.95 -4.34
C HIS A 41 4.27 -9.39 -4.40
N TYR A 42 4.33 -9.99 -5.58
CA TYR A 42 3.96 -11.37 -5.76
C TYR A 42 4.86 -12.03 -6.80
N THR A 43 4.80 -13.35 -6.88
CA THR A 43 5.59 -14.13 -7.82
C THR A 43 4.65 -14.95 -8.67
N ILE A 44 4.72 -14.78 -9.99
CA ILE A 44 4.03 -15.63 -10.98
C ILE A 44 5.11 -16.32 -11.81
N HIS A 45 5.05 -17.66 -11.89
CA HIS A 45 6.00 -18.48 -12.65
C HIS A 45 7.48 -18.14 -12.36
N GLY A 46 7.82 -17.95 -11.08
CA GLY A 46 9.18 -17.60 -10.65
C GLY A 46 9.61 -16.15 -10.92
N ARG A 47 8.76 -15.34 -11.59
CA ARG A 47 9.03 -13.93 -11.86
C ARG A 47 8.38 -13.05 -10.81
N ARG A 48 9.15 -12.13 -10.26
CA ARG A 48 8.67 -11.16 -9.27
C ARG A 48 7.96 -10.02 -9.98
N CYS A 49 6.74 -9.73 -9.53
CA CYS A 49 5.87 -8.71 -10.08
C CYS A 49 5.42 -7.76 -8.96
N GLU A 50 5.16 -6.51 -9.33
CA GLU A 50 4.60 -5.49 -8.45
C GLU A 50 3.20 -5.09 -8.96
N MET A 51 2.22 -4.96 -8.07
CA MET A 51 0.90 -4.42 -8.39
C MET A 51 0.59 -3.25 -7.47
N GLY A 52 0.32 -2.09 -8.06
CA GLY A 52 -0.18 -0.94 -7.34
C GLY A 52 -1.64 -1.13 -6.96
N LEU A 53 -1.96 -1.04 -5.66
CA LEU A 53 -3.33 -1.14 -5.13
C LEU A 53 -4.02 0.24 -5.04
N GLY A 54 -3.39 1.27 -5.60
CA GLY A 54 -3.88 2.64 -5.60
C GLY A 54 -3.49 3.46 -4.36
N ALA A 55 -3.80 4.75 -4.42
CA ALA A 55 -3.68 5.68 -3.31
C ALA A 55 -4.96 5.67 -2.46
N LYS A 56 -4.89 6.04 -1.17
CA LYS A 56 -6.02 6.12 -0.23
C LYS A 56 -7.25 6.94 -0.72
N LYS A 57 -7.18 7.62 -1.87
CA LYS A 57 -8.17 8.61 -2.34
C LYS A 57 -9.27 8.13 -3.30
N PHE A 58 -9.36 6.86 -3.68
CA PHE A 58 -10.46 6.41 -4.58
C PHE A 58 -11.42 5.43 -3.92
N LEU A 59 -12.32 5.97 -3.10
CA LEU A 59 -13.61 5.35 -2.77
C LEU A 59 -14.70 6.40 -3.02
N PHE A 60 -15.02 6.67 -4.29
CA PHE A 60 -16.37 7.16 -4.59
C PHE A 60 -17.29 5.94 -4.50
N LEU A 61 -17.82 5.69 -3.31
CA LEU A 61 -18.95 4.80 -3.14
C LEU A 61 -20.09 5.41 -3.93
N LYS A 62 -20.40 4.87 -5.12
CA LYS A 62 -21.62 5.23 -5.83
C LYS A 62 -22.76 4.86 -4.89
N LYS A 63 -23.45 5.87 -4.36
CA LYS A 63 -24.66 5.63 -3.55
C LYS A 63 -25.60 4.77 -4.39
N PRO A 64 -26.22 3.72 -3.81
CA PRO A 64 -27.27 3.01 -4.50
C PRO A 64 -28.35 4.02 -4.87
N VAL A 65 -28.65 4.09 -6.17
CA VAL A 65 -29.82 4.80 -6.68
C VAL A 65 -31.01 4.00 -6.17
N ASN A 66 -31.86 4.66 -5.38
CA ASN A 66 -33.16 4.15 -4.97
C ASN A 66 -34.14 4.26 -6.13
#